data_AF-A0A413PGU6-F1
#
_entry.id   AF-A0A413PGU6-F1
#
_cell.length_a   1.000
_cell.length_b   1.000
_cell.length_c   1.000
_cell.angle_alpha   90.00
_cell.angle_beta   90.00
_cell.angle_gamma   90.00
#
_symmetry.space_group_name_H-M   'P 1'
#
loop_
_entity.id
_entity.type
_entity.pdbx_description
1 polymer ?
#
loop_
_entity_poly.entity_id
_entity_poly.type
_entity_poly.pdbx_seq_one_letter_code
_entity_poly.pdbx_strand_id
1 'polypeptide(L)'
;MEQQRKGRNKETIVNSAYINSGEYKRKFDNIADNAELSRLLYKLAKNMLIHRSGTEFEDMYWIDLDEIRVIAEETNSLVKKTNYLFKQDN
;
A
#
# COMPACT_ATOMS: atom_id res chain seq x y z
N MET A 1 11.64 1.32 19.67
CA MET A 1 11.20 2.21 18.58
C MET A 1 12.28 3.24 18.19
N GLU A 2 13.53 2.81 18.01
CA GLU A 2 14.66 3.73 17.72
C GLU A 2 15.43 3.35 16.44
N GLN A 3 15.27 2.11 15.95
CA GLN A 3 15.96 1.63 14.75
C GLN A 3 15.32 2.12 13.43
N GLN A 4 14.06 2.56 13.42
CA GLN A 4 13.41 3.14 12.24
C GLN A 4 13.89 4.57 11.91
N ARG A 5 14.69 5.19 12.79
CA ARG A 5 15.27 6.53 12.57
C ARG A 5 16.64 6.51 11.89
N LYS A 6 17.24 5.33 11.64
CA LYS A 6 18.39 5.21 10.74
C LYS A 6 17.92 5.40 9.29
N GLY A 7 17.93 6.67 8.86
CA GLY A 7 17.91 7.10 7.46
C GLY A 7 16.69 6.66 6.67
N ARG A 8 15.62 7.47 6.68
CA ARG A 8 14.55 7.34 5.69
C ARG A 8 15.16 7.31 4.29
N ASN A 9 14.86 6.29 3.49
CA ASN A 9 15.31 6.24 2.11
C ASN A 9 14.55 7.33 1.31
N LYS A 10 15.27 8.39 0.92
CA LYS A 10 14.70 9.54 0.20
C LYS A 10 14.01 9.15 -1.11
N GLU A 11 14.49 8.10 -1.77
CA GLU A 11 13.93 7.61 -3.06
C GLU A 11 12.56 6.96 -2.87
N THR A 12 12.23 6.55 -1.65
CA THR A 12 10.96 5.89 -1.29
C THR A 12 10.00 6.82 -0.54
N ILE A 13 10.33 8.11 -0.41
CA ILE A 13 9.44 9.09 0.22
C ILE A 13 8.25 9.33 -0.69
N VAL A 14 7.06 9.07 -0.17
CA VAL A 14 5.81 9.32 -0.88
C VAL A 14 5.51 10.82 -0.91
N ASN A 15 5.06 11.31 -2.06
CA ASN A 15 4.55 12.67 -2.21
C ASN A 15 3.19 12.81 -1.49
N SER A 16 3.22 13.37 -0.28
CA SER A 16 2.02 13.57 0.56
C SER A 16 0.95 14.45 -0.11
N ALA A 17 1.35 15.51 -0.83
CA ALA A 17 0.40 16.37 -1.52
C ALA A 17 -0.36 15.60 -2.62
N TYR A 18 0.34 14.73 -3.34
CA TYR A 18 -0.25 13.90 -4.39
C TYR A 18 -1.27 12.90 -3.82
N ILE A 19 -0.91 12.11 -2.81
CA ILE A 19 -1.82 11.10 -2.24
C ILE A 19 -3.02 11.68 -1.49
N ASN A 20 -2.98 12.98 -1.16
CA ASN A 20 -4.10 13.72 -0.60
C ASN A 20 -4.94 14.44 -1.66
N SER A 21 -4.52 14.43 -2.92
CA SER A 21 -5.21 15.12 -4.01
C SER A 21 -6.47 14.37 -4.46
N GLY A 22 -7.40 15.13 -5.05
CA GLY A 22 -8.55 14.54 -5.74
C GLY A 22 -8.14 13.68 -6.94
N GLU A 23 -6.99 13.97 -7.57
CA GLU A 23 -6.48 13.16 -8.69
C GLU A 23 -6.13 11.74 -8.24
N TYR A 24 -5.40 11.59 -7.14
CA TYR A 24 -5.08 10.29 -6.60
C TYR A 24 -6.34 9.53 -6.17
N LYS A 25 -7.30 10.21 -5.51
CA LYS A 25 -8.59 9.61 -5.15
C LYS A 25 -9.34 9.08 -6.38
N ARG A 26 -9.38 9.84 -7.48
CA ARG A 26 -10.10 9.46 -8.70
C ARG A 26 -9.59 8.17 -9.35
N LYS A 27 -8.35 7.75 -9.07
CA LYS A 27 -7.84 6.43 -9.51
C LYS A 27 -8.67 5.26 -8.99
N PHE A 28 -9.40 5.47 -7.89
CA PHE A 28 -10.23 4.44 -7.26
C PHE A 28 -11.71 4.54 -7.66
N ASP A 29 -12.14 5.57 -8.41
CA ASP A 29 -13.57 5.77 -8.67
C ASP A 29 -14.19 4.60 -9.46
N ASN A 30 -13.42 3.91 -10.31
CA ASN A 30 -13.86 2.76 -11.12
C ASN A 30 -12.96 1.53 -10.94
N ILE A 31 -12.31 1.37 -9.78
CA ILE A 31 -11.42 0.21 -9.54
C ILE A 31 -12.20 -1.09 -9.28
N ALA A 32 -13.46 -0.96 -8.85
CA ALA A 32 -14.39 -2.06 -8.62
C ALA A 32 -15.83 -1.58 -8.87
N ASP A 33 -16.72 -2.53 -9.19
CA ASP A 33 -18.16 -2.27 -9.41
C ASP A 33 -18.92 -1.96 -8.11
N ASN A 34 -18.24 -2.03 -6.97
CA ASN A 34 -18.79 -1.73 -5.66
C ASN A 34 -18.14 -0.48 -5.06
N ALA A 35 -18.96 0.56 -4.79
CA ALA A 35 -18.48 1.84 -4.27
C ALA A 35 -17.91 1.76 -2.85
N GLU A 36 -18.36 0.82 -2.03
CA GLU A 36 -17.80 0.58 -0.69
C GLU A 36 -16.41 -0.04 -0.80
N LEU A 37 -16.25 -1.06 -1.65
CA LEU A 37 -14.96 -1.67 -1.92
C LEU A 37 -13.96 -0.66 -2.49
N SER A 38 -14.37 0.17 -3.45
CA SER A 38 -13.53 1.25 -4.00
C SER A 38 -13.05 2.23 -2.92
N ARG A 39 -13.92 2.59 -1.96
CA ARG A 39 -13.55 3.44 -0.82
C ARG A 39 -12.59 2.74 0.14
N LEU A 40 -12.81 1.45 0.41
CA LEU A 40 -11.92 0.63 1.24
C LEU A 40 -10.52 0.55 0.62
N LEU A 41 -10.42 0.22 -0.67
CA LEU A 41 -9.17 0.15 -1.41
C LEU A 41 -8.41 1.48 -1.41
N TYR A 42 -9.11 2.60 -1.61
CA TYR A 42 -8.51 3.94 -1.51
C TYR A 42 -7.91 4.19 -0.12
N LYS A 43 -8.68 3.89 0.94
CA LYS A 43 -8.24 4.09 2.33
C LYS A 43 -7.01 3.24 2.65
N LEU A 44 -7.04 1.95 2.29
CA LEU A 44 -5.93 1.03 2.54
C LEU A 44 -4.67 1.47 1.78
N ALA A 45 -4.77 1.69 0.46
CA ALA A 45 -3.63 2.12 -0.35
C ALA A 45 -2.98 3.40 0.19
N LYS A 46 -3.80 4.38 0.61
CA LYS A 46 -3.29 5.63 1.20
C LYS A 46 -2.58 5.38 2.53
N ASN A 47 -3.15 4.53 3.41
CA ASN A 47 -2.53 4.18 4.68
C ASN A 47 -1.19 3.46 4.49
N MET A 48 -1.13 2.50 3.55
CA MET A 48 0.10 1.78 3.21
C MET A 48 1.21 2.73 2.75
N LEU A 49 0.88 3.66 1.85
CA LEU A 49 1.83 4.65 1.35
C LEU A 49 2.32 5.61 2.45
N ILE A 50 1.45 6.01 3.39
CA ILE A 50 1.85 6.84 4.53
C ILE A 50 2.76 6.07 5.47
N HIS A 51 2.38 4.84 5.81
CA HIS A 51 3.09 3.99 6.75
C HIS A 51 4.49 3.64 6.25
N ARG A 52 4.61 3.27 4.97
CA ARG A 52 5.87 2.82 4.36
C ARG A 52 6.71 3.92 3.74
N SER A 53 6.26 5.18 3.76
CA SER A 53 7.01 6.32 3.22
C SER A 53 8.41 6.42 3.86
N GLY A 54 9.45 6.39 3.02
CA GLY A 54 10.84 6.40 3.46
C GLY A 54 11.37 5.01 3.88
N THR A 55 10.66 3.93 3.54
CA THR A 55 11.06 2.53 3.77
C THR A 55 10.97 1.72 2.47
N GLU A 56 11.63 0.57 2.43
CA GLU A 56 11.61 -0.39 1.30
C GLU A 56 10.72 -1.62 1.59
N PHE A 57 9.87 -1.51 2.61
CA PHE A 57 9.00 -2.57 3.07
C PHE A 57 7.58 -2.42 2.51
N GLU A 58 6.84 -3.52 2.53
CA GLU A 58 5.49 -3.60 1.96
C GLU A 58 4.47 -3.90 3.07
N ASP A 59 3.29 -3.34 2.92
CA ASP A 59 2.10 -3.75 3.68
C ASP A 59 1.27 -4.68 2.80
N MET A 60 0.50 -5.58 3.41
CA MET A 60 -0.42 -6.46 2.71
C MET A 60 -1.74 -6.55 3.47
N TYR A 61 -2.84 -6.56 2.73
CA TYR A 61 -4.20 -6.65 3.25
C TYR A 61 -4.98 -7.71 2.48
N TRP A 62 -5.71 -8.56 3.19
CA TRP A 62 -6.67 -9.49 2.61
C TRP A 62 -8.08 -8.99 2.88
N ILE A 63 -8.88 -8.92 1.82
CA ILE A 63 -10.22 -8.36 1.85
C ILE A 63 -11.20 -9.48 1.53
N ASP A 64 -12.19 -9.66 2.39
CA ASP A 64 -13.39 -10.43 2.08
C ASP A 64 -14.28 -9.58 1.17
N LEU A 65 -14.60 -10.09 -0.02
CA LEU A 65 -15.37 -9.37 -1.01
C LEU A 65 -16.89 -9.47 -0.78
N ASP A 66 -17.35 -10.48 -0.04
CA ASP A 66 -18.75 -10.66 0.30
C ASP A 66 -19.15 -9.69 1.43
N GLU A 67 -18.27 -9.55 2.42
CA GLU A 67 -18.49 -8.67 3.58
C GLU A 67 -17.81 -7.30 3.47
N ILE A 68 -16.99 -7.09 2.43
CA ILE A 68 -16.23 -5.86 2.14
C ILE A 68 -15.47 -5.37 3.38
N ARG A 69 -14.72 -6.28 4.00
CA ARG A 69 -13.90 -5.98 5.17
C ARG A 69 -12.52 -6.61 5.09
N VAL A 70 -11.57 -5.98 5.78
CA VAL A 70 -10.25 -6.57 5.98
C VAL A 70 -10.39 -7.74 6.95
N ILE A 71 -9.91 -8.91 6.53
CA ILE A 71 -9.91 -10.13 7.34
C ILE A 71 -8.53 -10.50 7.87
N ALA A 72 -7.47 -9.98 7.23
CA ALA A 72 -6.10 -10.12 7.68
C ALA A 72 -5.24 -8.96 7.17
N GLU A 73 -4.16 -8.67 7.88
CA GLU A 73 -3.15 -7.69 7.49
C GLU A 73 -1.74 -8.17 7.89
N GLU A 74 -0.75 -7.81 7.08
CA GLU A 74 0.66 -7.94 7.41
C GLU A 74 1.34 -6.59 7.12
N THR A 75 1.56 -5.82 8.18
CA THR A 75 2.10 -4.46 8.12
C THR A 75 3.44 -4.32 8.85
N ASN A 76 3.91 -5.37 9.52
CA ASN A 76 5.13 -5.32 10.33
C ASN A 76 6.31 -6.06 9.69
N SER A 77 6.10 -6.68 8.54
CA SER A 77 7.16 -7.32 7.76
C SER A 77 8.33 -6.37 7.54
N LEU A 78 9.52 -6.88 7.84
CA LEU A 78 10.81 -6.25 7.59
C LEU A 78 11.55 -6.91 6.43
N VAL A 79 10.85 -7.74 5.66
CA VAL A 79 11.39 -8.32 4.43
C VAL A 79 11.35 -7.22 3.37
N LYS A 80 12.52 -6.78 2.92
CA LYS A 80 12.65 -5.84 1.81
C LYS A 80 12.13 -6.49 0.54
N LYS A 81 11.58 -5.67 -0.37
CA LYS A 81 11.23 -6.07 -1.75
C LYS A 81 12.34 -6.93 -2.35
N THR A 82 12.12 -8.23 -2.43
CA THR A 82 12.99 -9.15 -3.15
C THR A 82 12.43 -9.18 -4.56
N ASN A 83 13.20 -8.73 -5.55
CA ASN A 83 12.77 -8.83 -6.94
C ASN A 83 12.50 -10.30 -7.25
N TYR A 84 11.23 -10.69 -7.33
CA TYR A 84 10.84 -11.97 -7.88
C TYR A 84 11.22 -11.94 -9.36
N LEU A 85 12.45 -12.37 -9.65
CA LEU A 85 12.84 -12.81 -10.98
C LEU A 85 12.01 -14.07 -11.21
N PHE A 86 10.83 -13.91 -11.82
CA PHE A 86 10.21 -15.01 -12.54
C PHE A 86 11.25 -15.42 -13.59
N LYS A 87 12.06 -16.43 -13.29
CA LYS A 87 12.75 -17.17 -14.33
C LYS A 87 11.65 -17.71 -15.22
N GLN A 88 11.50 -17.11 -16.41
CA GLN A 88 10.87 -17.82 -17.50
C GLN A 88 11.79 -19.01 -17.76
N ASP A 89 11.40 -20.16 -17.24
CA ASP A 89 11.97 -21.41 -17.70
C ASP A 89 11.51 -21.56 -19.17
N ASN A 90 12.48 -21.43 -20.09
CA ASN A 90 12.34 -21.73 -21.51
C ASN A 90 12.26 -23.24 -21.74
#